data_AF-A0A2N2EP97-F1
#
_entry.id   AF-A0A2N2EP97-F1
#
_cell.length_a   1.000
_cell.length_b   1.000
_cell.length_c   1.000
_cell.angle_alpha   90.00
_cell.angle_beta   90.00
_cell.angle_gamma   90.00
#
_symmetry.space_group_name_H-M   'P 1'
#
loop_
_entity.id
_entity.type
_entity.pdbx_description
1 polymer ?
#
loop_
_entity_poly.entity_id
_entity_poly.type
_entity_poly.pdbx_seq_one_letter_code
_entity_poly.pdbx_strand_id
1 'polypeptide(L)'
;MRLKVMKKKIIYAAMALAALLGAVVIGLSLKFSPDAVLLASALAADAVYARVFVNSPEEDARHIARAVAQKDAGLCRKVSDRYVHSVMPRQTCYREVVKAVGDPGICTNGEILEYIGEEHCYAILAVATGDESLCERIDGDPDSIRGDCYEALALENNDPRFCLKISGKQEREYCRERCAAKKKYDESPDPRPGFSRPG
;
A
#
# COMPACT_ATOMS: atom_id res chain seq x y z
N MET A 1 11.27 3.22 -18.88
CA MET A 1 9.83 3.15 -18.51
C MET A 1 8.99 4.38 -18.90
N ARG A 2 9.52 5.62 -18.80
CA ARG A 2 8.79 6.88 -19.09
C ARG A 2 8.13 6.99 -20.49
N LEU A 3 8.72 6.39 -21.52
CA LEU A 3 8.21 6.47 -22.91
C LEU A 3 6.87 5.74 -23.12
N LYS A 4 6.64 4.61 -22.42
CA LYS A 4 5.38 3.84 -22.53
C LYS A 4 4.21 4.57 -21.87
N VAL A 5 4.49 5.28 -20.78
CA VAL A 5 3.49 6.09 -20.08
C VAL A 5 3.09 7.30 -20.92
N MET A 6 4.04 7.94 -21.61
CA MET A 6 3.75 9.08 -22.49
C MET A 6 2.93 8.69 -23.73
N LYS A 7 3.22 7.55 -24.37
CA LYS A 7 2.43 7.07 -25.53
C LYS A 7 0.97 6.84 -25.16
N LYS A 8 0.70 6.26 -23.99
CA LYS A 8 -0.68 6.10 -23.48
C LYS A 8 -1.35 7.46 -23.32
N LYS A 9 -0.71 8.43 -22.65
CA LYS A 9 -1.26 9.78 -22.46
C LYS A 9 -1.63 10.48 -23.77
N ILE A 10 -0.80 10.36 -24.81
CA ILE A 10 -1.05 10.97 -26.14
C ILE A 10 -2.27 10.34 -26.82
N ILE A 11 -2.37 9.01 -26.85
CA ILE A 11 -3.51 8.31 -27.46
C ILE A 11 -4.81 8.69 -26.74
N TYR A 12 -4.79 8.83 -25.40
CA TYR A 12 -5.96 9.22 -24.64
C TYR A 12 -6.37 10.68 -24.84
N ALA A 13 -5.41 11.60 -24.91
CA ALA A 13 -5.70 12.99 -25.25
C ALA A 13 -6.40 13.09 -26.61
N ALA A 14 -5.94 12.28 -27.59
CA ALA A 14 -6.58 12.20 -28.90
C ALA A 14 -8.00 11.62 -28.83
N MET A 15 -8.23 10.55 -28.05
CA MET A 15 -9.59 9.97 -27.89
C MET A 15 -10.56 10.89 -27.16
N ALA A 16 -10.11 11.58 -26.10
CA ALA A 16 -10.93 12.56 -25.38
C ALA A 16 -11.29 13.75 -26.28
N LEU A 17 -10.33 14.24 -27.07
CA LEU A 17 -10.57 15.30 -28.05
C LEU A 17 -11.59 14.84 -29.11
N ALA A 18 -11.47 13.62 -29.62
CA ALA A 18 -12.41 13.07 -30.60
C ALA A 18 -13.83 12.92 -30.02
N ALA A 19 -13.96 12.49 -28.77
CA ALA A 19 -15.25 12.39 -28.08
C ALA A 19 -15.91 13.76 -27.88
N LEU A 20 -15.13 14.78 -27.49
CA LEU A 20 -15.61 16.16 -27.35
C LEU A 20 -16.08 16.72 -28.70
N LEU A 21 -15.30 16.51 -29.77
CA LEU A 21 -15.67 16.93 -31.12
C LEU A 21 -16.96 16.23 -31.58
N GLY A 22 -17.10 14.92 -31.31
CA GLY A 22 -18.32 14.17 -31.61
C GLY A 22 -19.55 14.71 -30.88
N ALA A 23 -19.43 15.03 -29.58
CA ALA A 23 -20.52 15.60 -28.80
C ALA A 23 -20.96 16.98 -29.31
N VAL A 24 -20.01 17.83 -29.74
CA VAL A 24 -20.31 19.15 -30.32
C VAL A 24 -21.10 19.01 -31.63
N VAL A 25 -20.69 18.09 -32.51
CA VAL A 25 -21.36 17.84 -33.80
C VAL A 25 -22.80 17.35 -33.59
N ILE A 26 -23.00 16.44 -32.63
CA ILE A 26 -24.34 15.92 -32.29
C ILE A 26 -25.21 17.01 -31.67
N GLY A 27 -24.66 17.82 -30.75
CA GLY A 27 -25.38 18.91 -30.10
C GLY A 27 -25.90 19.98 -31.07
N LEU A 28 -25.08 20.35 -32.07
CA LEU A 28 -25.47 21.28 -33.13
C LEU A 28 -26.66 20.78 -33.96
N SER A 29 -26.82 19.47 -34.09
CA SER A 29 -27.87 18.86 -34.90
C SER A 29 -29.22 18.76 -34.17
N LEU A 30 -29.23 18.70 -32.84
CA LEU A 30 -30.41 18.35 -32.04
C LEU A 30 -31.07 19.54 -31.30
N LYS A 31 -30.60 20.78 -31.47
CA LYS A 31 -31.12 22.00 -30.79
C LYS A 31 -31.26 21.83 -29.27
N PHE A 32 -30.32 21.12 -28.62
CA PHE A 32 -30.29 21.06 -27.16
C PHE A 32 -29.94 22.42 -26.55
N SER A 33 -30.43 22.68 -25.33
CA SER A 33 -29.95 23.84 -24.58
C SER A 33 -28.44 23.67 -24.29
N PRO A 34 -27.67 24.77 -24.32
CA PRO A 34 -26.22 24.72 -24.06
C PRO A 34 -25.88 24.09 -22.70
N ASP A 35 -26.75 24.26 -21.69
CA ASP A 35 -26.56 23.68 -20.35
C ASP A 35 -26.59 22.16 -20.35
N ALA A 36 -27.46 21.55 -21.17
CA ALA A 36 -27.56 20.09 -21.28
C ALA A 36 -26.30 19.48 -21.93
N VAL A 37 -25.71 20.18 -22.92
CA VAL A 37 -24.47 19.76 -23.57
C VAL A 37 -23.29 19.85 -22.61
N LEU A 38 -23.22 20.92 -21.81
CA LEU A 38 -22.15 21.10 -20.84
C LEU A 38 -22.20 20.01 -19.75
N LEU A 39 -23.39 19.72 -19.21
CA LEU A 39 -23.57 18.67 -18.21
C LEU A 39 -23.23 17.28 -18.76
N ALA A 40 -23.66 16.96 -19.98
CA ALA A 40 -23.36 15.67 -20.61
C ALA A 40 -21.86 15.50 -20.88
N SER A 41 -21.17 16.56 -21.32
CA SER A 41 -19.72 16.51 -21.55
C SER A 41 -18.92 16.37 -20.24
N ALA A 42 -19.36 17.01 -19.14
CA ALA A 42 -18.77 16.84 -17.82
C ALA A 42 -18.91 15.40 -17.31
N LEU A 43 -20.12 14.82 -17.38
CA LEU A 43 -20.37 13.44 -16.96
C LEU A 43 -19.59 12.42 -17.81
N ALA A 44 -19.46 12.68 -19.12
CA ALA A 44 -18.66 11.83 -20.00
C ALA A 44 -17.16 11.93 -19.68
N ALA A 45 -16.65 13.12 -19.38
CA ALA A 45 -15.27 13.32 -18.97
C ALA A 45 -14.97 12.58 -17.65
N ASP A 46 -15.87 12.67 -16.66
CA ASP A 46 -15.73 11.96 -15.39
C ASP A 46 -15.77 10.44 -15.56
N ALA A 47 -16.69 9.91 -16.38
CA ALA A 47 -16.79 8.48 -16.67
C ALA A 47 -15.55 7.94 -17.42
N VAL A 48 -15.00 8.71 -18.36
CA VAL A 48 -13.77 8.37 -19.08
C VAL A 48 -12.57 8.45 -18.14
N TYR A 49 -12.49 9.48 -17.30
CA TYR A 49 -11.39 9.63 -16.34
C TYR A 49 -11.38 8.48 -15.33
N ALA A 50 -12.54 8.09 -14.81
CA ALA A 50 -12.71 6.97 -13.90
C ALA A 50 -12.31 5.62 -14.54
N ARG A 51 -12.63 5.37 -15.81
CA ARG A 51 -12.25 4.10 -16.47
C ARG A 51 -10.80 4.04 -16.94
N VAL A 52 -10.21 5.17 -17.30
CA VAL A 52 -8.91 5.20 -18.00
C VAL A 52 -7.73 5.29 -17.04
N PHE A 53 -7.90 5.99 -15.92
CA PHE A 53 -6.79 6.27 -15.00
C PHE A 53 -6.86 5.46 -13.71
N VAL A 54 -7.89 4.63 -13.55
CA VAL A 54 -8.16 3.95 -12.30
C VAL A 54 -8.32 2.45 -12.50
N ASN A 55 -7.26 1.67 -12.22
CA ASN A 55 -7.49 0.31 -11.72
C ASN A 55 -8.45 0.46 -10.54
N SER A 56 -9.57 -0.24 -10.56
CA SER A 56 -10.47 -0.19 -9.40
C SER A 56 -9.72 -0.71 -8.17
N PRO A 57 -10.03 -0.21 -6.96
CA PRO A 57 -9.45 -0.76 -5.73
C PRO A 57 -9.58 -2.29 -5.64
N GLU A 58 -10.65 -2.85 -6.21
CA GLU A 58 -10.85 -4.30 -6.33
C GLU A 58 -9.83 -4.99 -7.25
N GLU A 59 -9.43 -4.35 -8.35
CA GLU A 59 -8.42 -4.88 -9.25
C GLU A 59 -7.03 -4.87 -8.60
N ASP A 60 -6.67 -3.78 -7.92
CA ASP A 60 -5.42 -3.73 -7.15
C ASP A 60 -5.42 -4.80 -6.06
N ALA A 61 -6.53 -4.99 -5.33
CA ALA A 61 -6.67 -6.07 -4.35
C ALA A 61 -6.48 -7.47 -4.97
N ARG A 62 -7.04 -7.73 -6.16
CA ARG A 62 -6.83 -8.99 -6.88
C ARG A 62 -5.37 -9.20 -7.29
N HIS A 63 -4.70 -8.14 -7.76
CA HIS A 63 -3.29 -8.19 -8.11
C HIS A 63 -2.40 -8.44 -6.88
N ILE A 64 -2.70 -7.80 -5.75
CA ILE A 64 -2.02 -8.02 -4.47
C ILE A 64 -2.21 -9.47 -4.01
N ALA A 65 -3.45 -9.95 -3.93
CA ALA A 65 -3.75 -11.31 -3.51
C ALA A 65 -3.03 -12.35 -4.37
N ARG A 66 -2.98 -12.13 -5.69
CA ARG A 66 -2.24 -12.99 -6.62
C ARG A 66 -0.72 -12.92 -6.39
N ALA A 67 -0.16 -11.74 -6.19
CA ALA A 67 1.27 -11.56 -5.90
C ALA A 67 1.68 -12.30 -4.64
N VAL A 68 0.89 -12.18 -3.57
CA VAL A 68 1.09 -12.84 -2.28
C VAL A 68 0.98 -14.36 -2.42
N ALA A 69 -0.09 -14.86 -3.04
CA ALA A 69 -0.31 -16.29 -3.23
C ALA A 69 0.79 -16.96 -4.08
N GLN A 70 1.34 -16.24 -5.06
CA GLN A 70 2.40 -16.72 -5.95
C GLN A 70 3.80 -16.41 -5.42
N LYS A 71 3.93 -15.68 -4.32
CA LYS A 71 5.21 -15.18 -3.80
C LYS A 71 6.03 -14.43 -4.87
N ASP A 72 5.34 -13.72 -5.77
CA ASP A 72 5.94 -13.05 -6.94
C ASP A 72 5.82 -11.52 -6.82
N ALA A 73 6.92 -10.88 -6.40
CA ALA A 73 7.01 -9.44 -6.28
C ALA A 73 6.84 -8.71 -7.63
N GLY A 74 7.16 -9.36 -8.76
CA GLY A 74 7.00 -8.79 -10.08
C GLY A 74 5.55 -8.48 -10.44
N LEU A 75 4.58 -9.16 -9.80
CA LEU A 75 3.16 -8.88 -9.95
C LEU A 75 2.74 -7.54 -9.31
N CYS A 76 3.47 -7.05 -8.30
CA CYS A 76 3.20 -5.76 -7.66
C CYS A 76 3.37 -4.58 -8.61
N ARG A 77 4.11 -4.73 -9.72
CA ARG A 77 4.22 -3.73 -10.78
C ARG A 77 2.89 -3.45 -11.50
N LYS A 78 1.95 -4.39 -11.44
CA LYS A 78 0.60 -4.23 -12.00
C LYS A 78 -0.35 -3.49 -11.05
N VAL A 79 0.06 -3.30 -9.80
CA VAL A 79 -0.69 -2.54 -8.80
C VAL A 79 -0.46 -1.06 -9.01
N SER A 80 -1.54 -0.28 -8.88
CA SER A 80 -1.54 1.17 -8.97
C SER A 80 -0.56 1.80 -7.97
N ASP A 81 0.15 2.84 -8.43
CA ASP A 81 1.02 3.69 -7.58
C ASP A 81 0.27 4.84 -6.93
N ARG A 82 -1.06 4.87 -7.08
CA ARG A 82 -1.85 6.01 -6.66
C ARG A 82 -2.02 6.01 -5.17
N TYR A 83 -1.86 7.20 -4.62
CA TYR A 83 -2.11 7.48 -3.23
C TYR A 83 -3.63 7.49 -3.00
N VAL A 84 -4.15 6.45 -2.34
CA VAL A 84 -5.57 6.33 -2.00
C VAL A 84 -5.67 6.32 -0.49
N HIS A 85 -6.31 7.33 0.10
CA HIS A 85 -6.51 7.42 1.56
C HIS A 85 -5.23 7.22 2.39
N SER A 86 -4.13 7.85 1.97
CA SER A 86 -2.83 7.71 2.64
C SER A 86 -2.13 6.36 2.52
N VAL A 87 -2.64 5.48 1.66
CA VAL A 87 -2.05 4.17 1.37
C VAL A 87 -1.55 4.15 -0.07
N MET A 88 -0.34 3.61 -0.27
CA MET A 88 0.19 3.26 -1.58
C MET A 88 -0.03 1.77 -1.82
N PRO A 89 -1.03 1.36 -2.64
CA PRO A 89 -1.37 -0.05 -2.82
C PRO A 89 -0.19 -0.90 -3.29
N ARG A 90 0.69 -0.32 -4.13
CA ARG A 90 1.91 -0.99 -4.58
C ARG A 90 2.90 -1.25 -3.43
N GLN A 91 3.11 -0.29 -2.54
CA GLN A 91 3.94 -0.53 -1.35
C GLN A 91 3.32 -1.62 -0.49
N THR A 92 2.00 -1.56 -0.24
CA THR A 92 1.27 -2.62 0.46
C THR A 92 1.50 -3.99 -0.19
N CYS A 93 1.43 -4.08 -1.51
CA CYS A 93 1.71 -5.31 -2.25
C CYS A 93 3.08 -5.90 -1.91
N TYR A 94 4.15 -5.09 -2.01
CA TYR A 94 5.50 -5.56 -1.71
C TYR A 94 5.64 -5.98 -0.25
N ARG A 95 5.05 -5.24 0.69
CA ARG A 95 5.06 -5.60 2.12
C ARG A 95 4.43 -6.97 2.35
N GLU A 96 3.26 -7.24 1.77
CA GLU A 96 2.58 -8.52 1.93
C GLU A 96 3.32 -9.68 1.23
N VAL A 97 3.97 -9.42 0.07
CA VAL A 97 4.81 -10.42 -0.59
C VAL A 97 6.04 -10.76 0.26
N VAL A 98 6.71 -9.77 0.88
CA VAL A 98 7.85 -10.00 1.79
C VAL A 98 7.44 -10.93 2.94
N LYS A 99 6.30 -10.65 3.58
CA LYS A 99 5.75 -11.49 4.66
C LYS A 99 5.48 -12.93 4.18
N ALA A 100 4.83 -13.07 3.02
CA ALA A 100 4.47 -14.38 2.48
C ALA A 100 5.68 -15.20 2.03
N VAL A 101 6.73 -14.54 1.53
CA VAL A 101 7.98 -15.19 1.15
C VAL A 101 8.71 -15.71 2.39
N GLY A 102 8.90 -14.87 3.41
CA GLY A 102 9.54 -15.28 4.67
C GLY A 102 11.06 -15.47 4.58
N ASP A 103 11.69 -15.09 3.47
CA ASP A 103 13.12 -15.28 3.20
C ASP A 103 13.87 -13.92 3.22
N PRO A 104 14.92 -13.76 4.05
CA PRO A 104 15.70 -12.51 4.10
C PRO A 104 16.38 -12.12 2.80
N GLY A 105 16.65 -13.07 1.91
CA GLY A 105 17.20 -12.83 0.58
C GLY A 105 16.28 -11.95 -0.28
N ILE A 106 14.97 -11.92 0.01
CA ILE A 106 14.02 -11.05 -0.69
C ILE A 106 14.36 -9.55 -0.50
N CYS A 107 14.96 -9.19 0.63
CA CYS A 107 15.33 -7.81 0.94
C CYS A 107 16.56 -7.32 0.17
N THR A 108 17.22 -8.20 -0.59
CA THR A 108 18.28 -7.82 -1.54
C THR A 108 17.76 -7.61 -2.97
N ASN A 109 16.45 -7.81 -3.19
CA ASN A 109 15.83 -7.63 -4.50
C ASN A 109 15.66 -6.13 -4.81
N GLY A 110 16.31 -5.66 -5.88
CA GLY A 110 16.29 -4.25 -6.28
C GLY A 110 14.88 -3.66 -6.51
N GLU A 111 13.90 -4.47 -6.93
CA GLU A 111 12.52 -3.97 -7.11
C GLU A 111 11.84 -3.64 -5.78
N ILE A 112 12.10 -4.43 -4.74
CA ILE A 112 11.52 -4.22 -3.42
C ILE A 112 12.21 -3.02 -2.76
N LEU A 113 13.54 -2.95 -2.88
CA LEU A 113 14.35 -1.87 -2.33
C LEU A 113 13.95 -0.49 -2.86
N GLU A 114 13.56 -0.37 -4.13
CA GLU A 114 13.10 0.88 -4.72
C GLU A 114 11.84 1.45 -4.02
N TYR A 115 10.96 0.59 -3.50
CA TYR A 115 9.66 1.01 -2.98
C TYR A 115 9.54 1.06 -1.47
N ILE A 116 10.19 0.12 -0.76
CA ILE A 116 10.12 0.04 0.71
C ILE A 116 11.45 0.37 1.39
N GLY A 117 12.59 0.22 0.70
CA GLY A 117 13.92 0.31 1.33
C GLY A 117 14.33 -0.95 2.08
N GLU A 118 15.64 -1.13 2.25
CA GLU A 118 16.23 -2.35 2.84
C GLU A 118 15.87 -2.50 4.31
N GLU A 119 16.04 -1.43 5.09
CA GLU A 119 15.79 -1.37 6.54
C GLU A 119 14.34 -1.75 6.88
N HIS A 120 13.38 -1.16 6.17
CA HIS A 120 11.96 -1.51 6.35
C HIS A 120 11.64 -2.93 5.89
N CYS A 121 12.33 -3.45 4.86
CA CYS A 121 12.15 -4.83 4.43
C CYS A 121 12.52 -5.81 5.54
N TYR A 122 13.70 -5.65 6.16
CA TYR A 122 14.09 -6.49 7.29
C TYR A 122 13.17 -6.30 8.48
N ALA A 123 12.71 -5.08 8.77
CA ALA A 123 11.76 -4.85 9.86
C ALA A 123 10.42 -5.57 9.66
N ILE A 124 9.87 -5.52 8.45
CA ILE A 124 8.64 -6.25 8.11
C ILE A 124 8.84 -7.75 8.26
N LEU A 125 9.99 -8.26 7.78
CA LEU A 125 10.29 -9.68 7.84
C LEU A 125 10.49 -10.15 9.28
N ALA A 126 11.21 -9.39 10.11
CA ALA A 126 11.41 -9.65 11.53
C ALA A 126 10.08 -9.87 12.24
N VAL A 127 9.14 -8.95 12.06
CA VAL A 127 7.80 -9.04 12.67
C VAL A 127 7.02 -10.25 12.15
N ALA A 128 7.10 -10.53 10.85
CA ALA A 128 6.35 -11.62 10.22
C ALA A 128 6.86 -13.01 10.62
N THR A 129 8.16 -13.16 10.83
CA THR A 129 8.80 -14.44 11.20
C THR A 129 9.01 -14.58 12.70
N GLY A 130 8.95 -13.49 13.46
CA GLY A 130 9.34 -13.44 14.87
C GLY A 130 10.86 -13.49 15.09
N ASP A 131 11.67 -13.32 14.04
CA ASP A 131 13.13 -13.40 14.11
C ASP A 131 13.75 -12.03 14.42
N GLU A 132 14.12 -11.83 15.68
CA GLU A 132 14.76 -10.58 16.13
C GLU A 132 16.14 -10.33 15.53
N SER A 133 16.84 -11.36 15.04
CA SER A 133 18.16 -11.19 14.41
C SER A 133 18.07 -10.37 13.13
N LEU A 134 16.88 -10.30 12.51
CA LEU A 134 16.62 -9.46 11.35
C LEU A 134 16.58 -7.97 11.72
N CYS A 135 16.17 -7.60 12.94
CA CYS A 135 16.29 -6.21 13.41
C CYS A 135 17.76 -5.81 13.59
N GLU A 136 18.65 -6.75 13.95
CA GLU A 136 20.08 -6.50 14.11
C GLU A 136 20.78 -6.20 12.77
N ARG A 137 20.18 -6.63 11.65
CA ARG A 137 20.66 -6.34 10.28
C ARG A 137 20.29 -4.96 9.76
N ILE A 138 19.41 -4.23 10.46
CA ILE A 138 19.00 -2.88 10.08
C ILE A 138 20.12 -1.93 10.49
N ASP A 139 20.94 -1.48 9.54
CA ASP A 139 21.97 -0.48 9.81
C ASP A 139 21.36 0.87 10.21
N GLY A 140 22.10 1.68 10.97
CA GLY A 140 21.66 3.02 11.40
C GLY A 140 21.70 3.24 12.91
N ASP A 141 21.26 4.43 13.31
CA ASP A 141 21.17 4.84 14.71
C ASP A 141 20.17 3.93 15.44
N PRO A 142 20.48 3.34 16.59
CA PRO A 142 19.53 2.51 17.33
C PRO A 142 18.24 3.24 17.75
N ASP A 143 18.19 4.57 17.72
CA ASP A 143 16.96 5.36 17.92
C ASP A 143 16.12 5.55 16.63
N SER A 144 16.41 4.77 15.58
CA SER A 144 15.74 4.81 14.27
C SER A 144 14.84 3.59 13.99
N ILE A 145 14.71 3.17 12.72
CA ILE A 145 13.91 2.04 12.22
C ILE A 145 14.21 0.73 12.98
N ARG A 146 15.42 0.58 13.51
CA ARG A 146 15.77 -0.56 14.37
C ARG A 146 14.95 -0.58 15.67
N GLY A 147 14.74 0.58 16.31
CA GLY A 147 13.87 0.72 17.47
C GLY A 147 12.43 0.36 17.14
N ASP A 148 11.91 0.88 16.01
CA ASP A 148 10.56 0.56 15.50
C ASP A 148 10.40 -0.94 15.22
N CYS A 149 11.44 -1.60 14.71
CA CYS A 149 11.45 -3.04 14.47
C CYS A 149 11.24 -3.83 15.78
N TYR A 150 12.00 -3.49 16.83
CA TYR A 150 11.85 -4.14 18.13
C TYR A 150 10.54 -3.81 18.82
N GLU A 151 10.04 -2.58 18.70
CA GLU A 151 8.71 -2.23 19.21
C GLU A 151 7.62 -3.06 18.51
N ALA A 152 7.67 -3.16 17.18
CA ALA A 152 6.70 -3.94 16.42
C ALA A 152 6.76 -5.43 16.78
N LEU A 153 7.95 -6.01 16.97
CA LEU A 153 8.13 -7.38 17.48
C LEU A 153 7.54 -7.57 18.88
N ALA A 154 7.78 -6.61 19.78
CA ALA A 154 7.23 -6.62 21.13
C ALA A 154 5.71 -6.65 21.13
N LEU A 155 5.11 -5.80 20.30
CA LEU A 155 3.66 -5.70 20.17
C LEU A 155 3.09 -6.94 19.51
N GLU A 156 3.63 -7.41 18.39
CA GLU A 156 3.09 -8.57 17.67
C GLU A 156 3.12 -9.83 18.53
N ASN A 157 4.24 -10.08 19.23
CA ASN A 157 4.41 -11.26 20.07
C ASN A 157 3.91 -11.09 21.51
N ASN A 158 3.39 -9.91 21.88
CA ASN A 158 3.04 -9.56 23.25
C ASN A 158 4.20 -9.82 24.25
N ASP A 159 5.45 -9.62 23.83
CA ASP A 159 6.66 -9.89 24.62
C ASP A 159 7.46 -8.60 24.88
N PRO A 160 7.37 -8.01 26.09
CA PRO A 160 8.05 -6.76 26.42
C PRO A 160 9.58 -6.90 26.52
N ARG A 161 10.13 -8.12 26.42
CA ARG A 161 11.59 -8.32 26.39
C ARG A 161 12.22 -7.68 25.17
N PHE A 162 11.53 -7.63 24.02
CA PHE A 162 12.04 -6.95 22.82
C PHE A 162 12.22 -5.44 23.05
N CYS A 163 11.38 -4.80 23.87
CA CYS A 163 11.53 -3.39 24.21
C CYS A 163 12.89 -3.08 24.87
N LEU A 164 13.51 -4.04 25.58
CA LEU A 164 14.84 -3.85 26.20
C LEU A 164 15.94 -3.54 25.19
N LYS A 165 15.76 -3.94 23.92
CA LYS A 165 16.71 -3.72 22.84
C LYS A 165 16.61 -2.33 22.19
N ILE A 166 15.58 -1.54 22.54
CA ILE A 166 15.44 -0.15 22.11
C ILE A 166 16.39 0.73 22.93
N SER A 167 17.27 1.50 22.29
CA SER A 167 18.31 2.30 22.97
C SER A 167 17.73 3.46 23.77
N GLY A 168 16.83 4.24 23.18
CA GLY A 168 16.10 5.32 23.82
C GLY A 168 15.31 4.88 25.05
N LYS A 169 15.55 5.54 26.20
CA LYS A 169 14.90 5.21 27.48
C LYS A 169 13.38 5.48 27.42
N GLN A 170 12.98 6.61 26.84
CA GLN A 170 11.57 7.01 26.78
C GLN A 170 10.80 6.08 25.84
N GLU A 171 11.38 5.75 24.69
CA GLU A 171 10.87 4.86 23.66
C GLU A 171 10.72 3.43 24.21
N ARG A 172 11.71 2.97 24.98
CA ARG A 172 11.65 1.69 25.69
C ARG A 172 10.52 1.62 26.71
N GLU A 173 10.34 2.68 27.51
CA GLU A 173 9.24 2.77 28.48
C GLU A 173 7.88 2.78 27.76
N TYR A 174 7.75 3.58 26.70
CA TYR A 174 6.56 3.65 25.86
C TYR A 174 6.20 2.29 25.23
N CYS A 175 7.18 1.57 24.67
CA CYS A 175 7.00 0.23 24.12
C CYS A 175 6.43 -0.74 25.18
N ARG A 176 6.93 -0.70 26.41
CA ARG A 176 6.46 -1.55 27.51
C ARG A 176 5.04 -1.23 27.92
N GLU A 177 4.69 0.05 28.01
CA GLU A 177 3.33 0.49 28.32
C GLU A 177 2.34 0.02 27.26
N ARG A 178 2.69 0.11 25.97
CA ARG A 178 1.85 -0.38 24.87
C ARG A 178 1.70 -1.89 24.89
N CYS A 179 2.75 -2.66 25.20
CA CYS A 179 2.65 -4.11 25.37
C CYS A 179 1.69 -4.46 26.52
N ALA A 180 1.80 -3.78 27.66
CA ALA A 180 0.90 -3.98 28.79
C ALA A 180 -0.55 -3.59 28.47
N ALA A 181 -0.76 -2.51 27.71
CA ALA A 181 -2.09 -2.08 27.27
C ALA A 181 -2.71 -3.06 26.27
N LYS A 182 -1.94 -3.56 25.30
CA LYS A 182 -2.39 -4.57 24.33
C LYS A 182 -2.82 -5.87 25.04
N LYS A 183 -2.04 -6.35 26.00
CA LYS A 183 -2.39 -7.51 26.81
C LYS A 183 -3.75 -7.37 27.52
N LYS A 184 -4.01 -6.20 28.13
CA LYS A 184 -5.32 -5.91 28.77
C LYS A 184 -6.46 -5.88 27.77
N TYR A 185 -6.21 -5.39 26.56
CA TYR A 185 -7.20 -5.37 25.48
C TYR A 185 -7.53 -6.78 24.99
N ASP A 186 -6.50 -7.60 24.74
CA ASP A 186 -6.64 -8.99 24.29
C ASP A 186 -7.33 -9.88 25.35
N GLU A 187 -7.16 -9.57 26.64
CA GLU A 187 -7.81 -10.27 27.77
C GLU A 187 -9.24 -9.80 28.06
N SER A 188 -9.68 -8.66 27.51
CA SER A 188 -11.03 -8.14 27.76
C SER A 188 -12.07 -9.04 27.07
N PRO A 189 -13.07 -9.58 27.79
CA PRO A 189 -14.21 -10.22 27.14
C PRO A 189 -14.90 -9.19 26.23
N ASP A 190 -14.99 -9.54 24.96
CA ASP A 190 -15.31 -8.66 23.82
C ASP A 190 -16.45 -7.66 24.09
N PRO A 191 -16.21 -6.33 24.01
CA PRO A 191 -17.28 -5.35 24.05
C PRO A 191 -18.03 -5.18 22.71
N ARG A 192 -17.55 -5.71 21.58
CA ARG A 192 -18.13 -5.43 20.25
C ARG A 192 -18.09 -6.60 19.26
N PRO A 193 -19.19 -7.36 19.12
CA PRO A 193 -19.35 -8.28 17.99
C PRO A 193 -19.48 -7.47 16.70
N GLY A 194 -18.49 -7.54 15.79
CA GLY A 194 -18.71 -6.95 14.46
C GLY A 194 -17.53 -6.85 13.50
N PHE A 195 -16.27 -6.98 13.93
CA PHE A 195 -15.14 -6.92 13.00
C PHE A 195 -14.14 -8.05 13.28
N SER A 196 -14.46 -9.24 12.80
CA SER A 196 -13.48 -10.32 12.66
C SER A 196 -12.41 -9.88 11.67
N ARG A 197 -11.13 -9.94 12.05
CA ARG A 197 -10.01 -9.80 11.11
C ARG A 197 -10.10 -10.94 10.09
N PRO A 198 -10.02 -10.69 8.76
CA PRO A 198 -9.82 -11.76 7.80
C PRO A 198 -8.44 -12.39 8.08
N GLY A 199 -8.43 -13.71 8.31
CA GLY A 199 -7.22 -14.51 8.49
C GLY A 199 -6.56 -14.90 7.19
#